data_AF-A0AAD7Z0A9-F1
#
_entry.id   AF-A0AAD7Z0A9-F1
#
_cell.length_a   1.000
_cell.length_b   1.000
_cell.length_c   1.000
_cell.angle_alpha   90.00
_cell.angle_beta   90.00
_cell.angle_gamma   90.00
#
_symmetry.space_group_name_H-M   'P 1'
#
loop_
_entity.id
_entity.type
_entity.pdbx_description
1 polymer ?
#
loop_
_entity_poly.entity_id
_entity_poly.type
_entity_poly.pdbx_seq_one_letter_code
_entity_poly.pdbx_strand_id
1 'polypeptide(L)'
;MGVPKFFRYTSERYPCLNELVKQYQIPDFDNMYLDMNGIIHNCSHPDDSNPHFRITEEKIFQDIFHYLSILFQIIKPKKLFFMAIDGVAPRAKMNQQRGRRFRSAREAEKLEADAKEKGEVLPTEKRFDSNCITPGTVFMARLHEQLKYFVKHKMSTDPLWSKVKVILSGHEVSDVM
;
A
#
# COMPACT_ATOMS: atom_id res chain seq x y z
N MET A 1 -9.78 5.86 -2.61
CA MET A 1 -9.74 7.33 -2.47
C MET A 1 -9.81 7.99 -3.85
N GLY A 2 -10.07 9.30 -3.95
CA GLY A 2 -10.12 10.06 -5.20
C GLY A 2 -11.54 10.40 -5.68
N VAL A 3 -11.74 11.62 -6.20
CA VAL A 3 -12.88 11.94 -7.08
C VAL A 3 -12.71 11.04 -8.31
N PRO A 4 -13.58 10.06 -8.53
CA PRO A 4 -13.43 9.14 -9.64
C PRO A 4 -13.26 9.93 -10.93
N LYS A 5 -12.26 9.56 -11.74
CA LYS A 5 -11.93 10.20 -13.02
C LYS A 5 -11.25 11.58 -12.92
N PHE A 6 -11.00 12.15 -11.75
CA PHE A 6 -10.33 13.46 -11.68
C PHE A 6 -8.89 13.40 -12.23
N PHE A 7 -8.13 12.37 -11.88
CA PHE A 7 -6.81 12.14 -12.50
C PHE A 7 -6.93 12.08 -14.03
N ARG A 8 -7.83 11.25 -14.55
CA ARG A 8 -8.08 11.14 -15.99
C ARG A 8 -8.45 12.48 -16.62
N TYR A 9 -9.40 13.20 -16.04
CA TYR A 9 -9.84 14.51 -16.51
C TYR A 9 -8.68 15.52 -16.57
N THR A 10 -7.87 15.61 -15.51
CA THR A 10 -6.73 16.52 -15.45
C THR A 10 -5.66 16.13 -16.47
N SER A 11 -5.38 14.83 -16.62
CA SER A 11 -4.41 14.31 -17.58
C SER A 11 -4.84 14.53 -19.03
N GLU A 12 -6.14 14.36 -19.35
CA GLU A 12 -6.69 14.64 -20.69
C GLU A 12 -6.71 16.16 -20.97
N ARG A 13 -6.99 16.99 -19.96
CA ARG A 13 -7.06 18.44 -20.09
C ARG A 13 -5.69 19.11 -20.15
N TYR A 14 -4.71 18.56 -19.44
CA TYR A 14 -3.33 19.07 -19.34
C TYR A 14 -2.34 17.94 -19.65
N PRO A 15 -2.16 17.56 -20.93
CA PRO A 15 -1.39 16.36 -21.30
C PRO A 15 0.09 16.43 -20.89
N CYS A 16 0.67 17.63 -20.81
CA CYS A 16 2.06 17.84 -20.37
C CYS A 16 2.27 17.65 -18.86
N LEU A 17 1.22 17.38 -18.08
CA LEU A 17 1.31 17.19 -16.63
C LEU A 17 1.93 15.84 -16.25
N ASN A 18 1.82 14.83 -17.11
CA ASN A 18 2.34 13.49 -16.84
C ASN A 18 3.37 13.10 -17.90
N GLU A 19 4.50 12.58 -17.45
CA GLU A 19 5.51 11.97 -18.30
C GLU A 19 5.80 10.55 -17.77
N LEU A 20 6.09 9.62 -18.68
CA LEU A 20 6.61 8.31 -18.29
C LEU A 20 8.01 8.49 -17.73
N VAL A 21 8.17 8.15 -16.46
CA VAL A 21 9.41 8.32 -15.73
C VAL A 21 10.51 7.44 -16.33
N LYS A 22 11.58 8.07 -16.83
CA LYS A 22 12.86 7.41 -17.12
C LYS A 22 13.88 7.81 -16.06
N GLN A 23 14.67 6.85 -15.57
CA GLN A 23 15.58 7.06 -14.43
C GLN A 23 16.50 8.30 -14.55
N TYR A 24 16.94 8.64 -15.77
CA TYR A 24 17.84 9.77 -16.02
C TYR A 24 17.15 11.13 -16.14
N GLN A 25 15.81 11.17 -16.21
CA GLN A 25 15.02 12.40 -16.31
C GLN A 25 14.45 12.84 -14.95
N ILE A 26 14.63 12.03 -13.91
CA ILE A 26 14.08 12.31 -12.59
C ILE A 26 14.86 13.47 -11.98
N PRO A 27 14.21 14.60 -11.65
CA PRO A 27 14.89 15.69 -10.97
C PRO A 27 15.26 15.27 -9.55
N ASP A 28 16.24 15.95 -8.99
CA ASP A 28 16.62 15.73 -7.61
C ASP A 28 15.52 16.17 -6.64
N PHE A 29 15.19 15.32 -5.67
CA PHE A 29 14.23 15.64 -4.62
C PHE A 29 14.92 15.73 -3.26
N ASP A 30 14.57 16.73 -2.47
CA ASP A 30 15.00 16.81 -1.08
C ASP A 30 14.20 15.84 -0.19
N ASN A 31 12.89 15.81 -0.38
CA ASN A 31 11.96 15.13 0.51
C ASN A 31 11.03 14.21 -0.29
N MET A 32 10.88 12.97 0.15
CA MET A 32 9.96 11.99 -0.41
C MET A 32 8.97 11.56 0.66
N TYR A 33 7.68 11.64 0.34
CA TYR A 33 6.58 11.26 1.23
C TYR A 33 5.81 10.10 0.60
N LEU A 34 5.57 9.04 1.37
CA LEU A 34 4.82 7.87 0.92
C LEU A 34 3.59 7.63 1.79
N ASP A 35 2.44 7.53 1.13
CA ASP A 35 1.25 6.89 1.68
C ASP A 35 1.41 5.37 1.53
N MET A 36 1.65 4.71 2.67
CA MET A 36 1.89 3.29 2.74
C MET A 36 0.64 2.46 2.46
N ASN A 37 -0.56 2.97 2.70
CA ASN A 37 -1.77 2.18 2.52
C ASN A 37 -1.98 1.78 1.06
N GLY A 38 -1.69 2.67 0.13
CA GLY A 38 -1.71 2.33 -1.30
C GLY A 38 -0.77 1.17 -1.64
N ILE A 39 0.44 1.18 -1.08
CA ILE A 39 1.44 0.14 -1.29
C ILE A 39 0.97 -1.19 -0.66
N ILE A 40 0.52 -1.16 0.59
CA ILE A 40 0.05 -2.35 1.32
C ILE A 40 -1.12 -3.00 0.57
N HIS A 41 -2.08 -2.21 0.10
CA HIS A 41 -3.20 -2.72 -0.69
C HIS A 41 -2.72 -3.38 -1.99
N ASN A 42 -1.88 -2.71 -2.77
CA ASN A 42 -1.37 -3.24 -4.05
C ASN A 42 -0.55 -4.53 -3.86
N CYS A 43 0.26 -4.62 -2.81
CA CYS A 43 1.04 -5.83 -2.51
C CYS A 43 0.19 -6.96 -1.95
N SER A 44 -0.94 -6.66 -1.30
CA SER A 44 -1.83 -7.68 -0.72
C SER A 44 -2.79 -8.30 -1.72
N HIS A 45 -3.21 -7.53 -2.72
CA HIS A 45 -4.23 -7.91 -3.69
C HIS A 45 -3.94 -7.24 -5.04
N PRO A 46 -2.98 -7.76 -5.83
CA PRO A 46 -2.68 -7.20 -7.15
C PRO A 46 -3.85 -7.37 -8.14
N ASP A 47 -4.70 -8.38 -7.93
CA ASP A 47 -5.89 -8.64 -8.74
C ASP A 47 -7.06 -9.10 -7.87
N ASP A 48 -7.96 -8.18 -7.52
CA ASP A 48 -9.16 -8.44 -6.73
C ASP A 48 -10.19 -9.33 -7.45
N SER A 49 -10.06 -9.50 -8.77
CA SER A 49 -11.00 -10.24 -9.62
C SER A 49 -10.68 -11.73 -9.75
N ASN A 50 -9.55 -12.19 -9.20
CA ASN A 50 -9.14 -13.58 -9.27
C ASN A 50 -9.55 -14.37 -8.01
N PRO A 51 -10.52 -15.30 -8.10
CA PRO A 51 -10.97 -16.10 -6.94
C PRO A 51 -9.89 -17.07 -6.42
N HIS A 52 -8.92 -17.42 -7.25
CA HIS A 52 -7.86 -18.40 -6.96
C HIS A 52 -6.63 -17.77 -6.33
N PHE A 53 -6.53 -16.44 -6.28
CA PHE A 53 -5.34 -15.79 -5.74
C PHE A 53 -5.19 -16.06 -4.24
N ARG A 54 -4.00 -16.51 -3.83
CA ARG A 54 -3.60 -16.73 -2.44
C ARG A 54 -2.22 -16.12 -2.22
N ILE A 55 -2.06 -15.47 -1.07
CA ILE A 55 -0.80 -14.85 -0.68
C ILE A 55 -0.64 -14.96 0.83
N THR A 56 0.59 -15.23 1.27
CA THR A 56 0.92 -15.28 2.70
C THR A 56 1.35 -13.90 3.20
N GLU A 57 1.23 -13.68 4.50
CA GLU A 57 1.66 -12.43 5.12
C GLU A 57 3.14 -12.15 4.90
N GLU A 58 3.99 -13.18 4.99
CA GLU A 58 5.43 -13.06 4.76
C GLU A 58 5.74 -12.60 3.34
N LYS A 59 4.98 -13.10 2.35
CA LYS A 59 5.13 -12.68 0.95
C LYS A 59 4.68 -11.23 0.75
N ILE A 60 3.57 -10.82 1.37
CA ILE A 60 3.12 -9.42 1.35
C ILE A 60 4.21 -8.50 1.90
N PHE A 61 4.84 -8.85 3.02
CA PHE A 61 5.90 -8.03 3.63
C PHE A 61 7.13 -7.92 2.73
N GLN A 62 7.56 -9.04 2.12
CA GLN A 62 8.65 -9.03 1.15
C GLN A 62 8.35 -8.12 -0.05
N ASP A 63 7.14 -8.19 -0.58
CA ASP A 63 6.73 -7.39 -1.74
C ASP A 63 6.66 -5.89 -1.38
N ILE A 64 6.19 -5.54 -0.17
CA ILE A 64 6.25 -4.16 0.34
C ILE A 64 7.70 -3.67 0.42
N PHE A 65 8.61 -4.45 1.00
CA PHE A 65 10.02 -4.06 1.16
C PHE A 65 10.74 -3.90 -0.18
N HIS A 66 10.43 -4.78 -1.13
CA HIS A 66 10.94 -4.70 -2.48
C HIS A 66 10.45 -3.41 -3.17
N TYR A 67 9.14 -3.14 -3.07
CA TYR A 67 8.54 -1.94 -3.65
C TYR A 67 9.13 -0.64 -3.06
N LEU A 68 9.29 -0.58 -1.73
CA LEU A 68 9.94 0.55 -1.06
C LEU A 68 11.38 0.74 -1.52
N SER A 69 12.14 -0.35 -1.65
CA SER A 69 13.53 -0.29 -2.12
C SER A 69 13.62 0.26 -3.53
N ILE A 70 12.73 -0.20 -4.43
CA ILE A 70 12.65 0.31 -5.81
C ILE A 70 12.32 1.80 -5.82
N LEU A 71 11.27 2.22 -5.11
CA LEU A 71 10.85 3.62 -5.08
C LEU A 71 11.96 4.53 -4.53
N PHE A 72 12.61 4.12 -3.44
CA PHE A 72 13.72 4.89 -2.87
C PHE A 72 14.90 4.99 -3.86
N GLN A 73 15.23 3.91 -4.57
CA GLN A 73 16.33 3.90 -5.53
C GLN A 73 16.02 4.73 -6.79
N ILE A 74 14.75 4.82 -7.18
CA ILE A 74 14.29 5.64 -8.30
C ILE A 74 14.36 7.13 -7.93
N ILE A 75 13.82 7.51 -6.77
CA ILE A 75 13.65 8.91 -6.38
C ILE A 75 14.90 9.52 -5.74
N LYS A 76 15.67 8.73 -4.97
CA LYS A 76 16.90 9.13 -4.27
C LYS A 76 16.76 10.45 -3.48
N PRO A 77 15.86 10.52 -2.48
CA PRO A 77 15.68 11.73 -1.69
C PRO A 77 16.99 12.15 -0.99
N LYS A 78 17.27 13.46 -0.93
CA LYS A 78 18.53 13.99 -0.36
C LYS A 78 18.48 14.25 1.14
N LYS A 79 17.29 14.57 1.69
CA LYS A 79 17.13 15.06 3.07
C LYS A 79 16.17 14.22 3.89
N LEU A 80 14.95 13.99 3.39
CA LEU A 80 13.89 13.31 4.13
C LEU A 80 13.25 12.18 3.33
N PHE A 81 13.06 11.04 3.98
CA PHE A 81 12.18 9.98 3.52
C PHE A 81 11.11 9.69 4.59
N PHE A 82 9.87 10.08 4.31
CA PHE A 82 8.74 9.98 5.23
C PHE A 82 7.77 8.91 4.74
N MET A 83 7.50 7.92 5.57
CA MET A 83 6.52 6.85 5.32
C MET A 83 5.37 7.00 6.31
N ALA A 84 4.15 7.13 5.79
CA ALA A 84 2.93 7.33 6.57
C ALA A 84 2.00 6.14 6.41
N ILE A 85 1.62 5.51 7.52
CA ILE A 85 0.54 4.53 7.59
C ILE A 85 -0.66 5.24 8.25
N ASP A 86 -1.85 5.20 7.64
CA ASP A 86 -3.04 5.81 8.26
C ASP A 86 -3.23 5.26 9.68
N GLY A 87 -3.51 6.17 10.61
CA GLY A 87 -3.96 5.83 11.94
C GLY A 87 -5.48 5.81 12.05
N VAL A 88 -5.97 5.99 13.27
CA VAL A 88 -7.42 6.10 13.52
C VAL A 88 -7.96 7.33 12.79
N ALA A 89 -8.88 7.09 11.85
CA ALA A 89 -9.45 8.12 10.99
C ALA A 89 -10.70 8.79 11.59
N PRO A 90 -11.05 10.02 11.18
CA PRO A 90 -12.31 10.67 11.57
C PRO A 90 -13.57 9.90 11.13
N ARG A 91 -14.68 10.09 11.86
CA ARG A 91 -15.95 9.36 11.65
C ARG A 91 -16.47 9.40 10.21
N ALA A 92 -16.33 10.53 9.53
CA ALA A 92 -16.75 10.66 8.13
C ALA A 92 -15.98 9.69 7.20
N LYS A 93 -14.65 9.62 7.36
CA LYS A 93 -13.77 8.69 6.61
C LYS A 93 -14.04 7.24 7.03
N MET A 94 -14.28 6.98 8.33
CA MET A 94 -14.65 5.64 8.82
C MET A 94 -15.94 5.13 8.17
N ASN A 95 -16.99 5.96 8.06
CA ASN A 95 -18.24 5.57 7.40
C ASN A 95 -18.01 5.22 5.93
N GLN A 96 -17.18 6.00 5.24
CA GLN A 96 -16.81 5.74 3.85
C GLN A 96 -16.02 4.41 3.71
N GLN A 97 -15.05 4.18 4.59
CA GLN A 97 -14.27 2.94 4.62
C GLN A 97 -15.15 1.72 4.92
N ARG A 98 -16.05 1.83 5.91
CA ARG A 98 -17.02 0.77 6.25
C ARG A 98 -17.88 0.40 5.04
N GLY A 99 -18.42 1.39 4.33
CA GLY A 99 -19.23 1.14 3.13
C GLY A 99 -18.44 0.48 2.00
N ARG A 100 -17.17 0.85 1.82
CA ARG A 100 -16.27 0.19 0.84
C ARG A 100 -16.02 -1.27 1.21
N ARG A 101 -15.62 -1.54 2.45
CA ARG A 101 -15.31 -2.88 2.96
C ARG A 101 -16.49 -3.84 2.84
N PHE A 102 -17.68 -3.36 3.17
CA PHE A 102 -18.90 -4.16 3.04
C PHE A 102 -19.17 -4.58 1.59
N ARG A 103 -18.97 -3.68 0.62
CA ARG A 103 -19.12 -4.03 -0.80
C ARG A 103 -18.07 -5.03 -1.26
N SER A 104 -16.80 -4.79 -0.94
CA SER A 104 -15.70 -5.68 -1.34
C SER A 104 -15.87 -7.10 -0.77
N ALA A 105 -16.31 -7.23 0.49
CA ALA A 105 -16.60 -8.54 1.08
C ALA A 105 -17.71 -9.28 0.33
N ARG A 106 -18.79 -8.58 -0.02
CA ARG A 106 -19.92 -9.16 -0.78
C ARG A 106 -19.52 -9.52 -2.22
N GLU A 107 -18.69 -8.70 -2.86
CA GLU A 107 -18.17 -8.97 -4.21
C GLU A 107 -17.26 -10.21 -4.20
N ALA A 108 -16.39 -10.34 -3.20
CA ALA A 108 -15.54 -11.52 -3.04
C ALA A 108 -16.36 -12.80 -2.82
N GLU A 109 -17.38 -12.76 -1.95
CA GLU A 109 -18.27 -13.90 -1.70
C GLU A 109 -19.01 -14.32 -2.97
N LYS A 110 -19.54 -13.36 -3.74
CA LYS A 110 -20.19 -13.64 -5.02
C LYS A 110 -19.23 -14.29 -6.02
N LEU A 111 -18.01 -13.76 -6.11
CA LEU A 111 -17.00 -14.22 -7.07
C LEU A 111 -16.54 -15.65 -6.75
N GLU A 112 -16.45 -16.03 -5.48
CA GLU A 112 -16.20 -17.42 -5.06
C GLU A 112 -17.40 -18.35 -5.34
N ALA A 113 -18.63 -17.86 -5.14
CA ALA A 113 -19.83 -18.63 -5.45
C ALA A 113 -19.95 -18.90 -6.97
N ASP A 114 -19.75 -17.88 -7.79
CA ASP A 114 -19.79 -17.98 -9.26
C ASP A 114 -18.70 -18.96 -9.78
N ALA A 115 -17.51 -18.98 -9.17
CA ALA A 115 -16.45 -19.93 -9.52
C ALA A 115 -16.84 -21.38 -9.16
N LYS A 116 -17.44 -21.61 -7.99
CA LYS A 116 -17.93 -22.93 -7.59
C LYS A 116 -19.06 -23.42 -8.50
N GLU A 117 -19.98 -22.54 -8.90
CA GLU A 117 -21.07 -22.89 -9.83
C GLU A 117 -20.52 -23.32 -11.20
N LYS A 118 -19.43 -22.70 -11.67
CA LYS A 118 -18.70 -23.12 -12.88
C LYS A 118 -17.91 -24.42 -12.73
N GLY A 119 -17.92 -25.04 -11.55
CA GLY A 119 -17.17 -26.27 -11.26
C GLY A 119 -15.68 -26.04 -11.02
N GLU A 120 -15.25 -24.81 -10.77
CA GLU A 120 -13.84 -24.51 -10.46
C GLU A 120 -13.49 -24.98 -9.05
N VAL A 121 -12.36 -25.68 -8.91
CA VAL A 121 -11.82 -26.09 -7.61
C VAL A 121 -10.98 -24.94 -7.06
N LEU A 122 -11.51 -24.28 -6.03
CA LEU A 122 -10.80 -23.19 -5.35
C LEU A 122 -9.65 -23.74 -4.47
N PRO A 123 -8.57 -22.98 -4.26
CA PRO A 123 -7.53 -23.33 -3.31
C PRO A 123 -8.07 -23.55 -1.90
N THR A 124 -7.51 -24.54 -1.19
CA THR A 124 -7.87 -24.89 0.19
C THR A 124 -7.42 -23.85 1.20
N GLU A 125 -6.37 -23.09 0.88
CA GLU A 125 -5.91 -21.96 1.67
C GLU A 125 -6.97 -20.85 1.69
N LYS A 126 -7.04 -20.11 2.79
CA LYS A 126 -7.95 -18.97 2.90
C LYS A 126 -7.40 -17.80 2.08
N ARG A 127 -8.30 -17.07 1.42
CA ARG A 127 -7.97 -15.75 0.84
C ARG A 127 -7.51 -14.81 1.94
N PHE A 128 -6.54 -13.96 1.63
CA PHE A 128 -6.10 -12.91 2.55
C PHE A 128 -7.26 -11.91 2.79
N ASP A 129 -7.56 -11.62 4.05
CA ASP A 129 -8.63 -10.68 4.39
C ASP A 129 -8.09 -9.25 4.45
N SER A 130 -8.36 -8.46 3.41
CA SER A 130 -7.94 -7.05 3.33
C SER A 130 -8.51 -6.17 4.45
N ASN A 131 -9.55 -6.60 5.16
CA ASN A 131 -10.06 -5.85 6.32
C ASN A 131 -9.04 -5.78 7.46
N CYS A 132 -8.06 -6.69 7.49
CA CYS A 132 -6.98 -6.64 8.46
C CYS A 132 -6.03 -5.44 8.23
N ILE A 133 -6.11 -4.77 7.07
CA ILE A 133 -5.42 -3.50 6.79
C ILE A 133 -6.20 -2.35 7.46
N THR A 134 -6.17 -2.34 8.79
CA THR A 134 -6.80 -1.35 9.66
C THR A 134 -5.94 -1.17 10.90
N PRO A 135 -5.78 0.07 11.41
CA PRO A 135 -5.15 0.29 12.70
C PRO A 135 -5.75 -0.59 13.80
N GLY A 136 -4.90 -1.13 14.67
CA GLY A 136 -5.30 -1.95 15.81
C GLY A 136 -5.42 -3.46 15.53
N THR A 137 -5.19 -3.91 14.29
CA THR A 137 -5.14 -5.35 13.97
C THR A 137 -3.76 -5.94 14.25
N VAL A 138 -3.71 -7.25 14.51
CA VAL A 138 -2.45 -7.99 14.69
C VAL A 138 -1.56 -7.90 13.44
N PHE A 139 -2.18 -7.94 12.25
CA PHE A 139 -1.47 -7.75 10.98
C PHE A 139 -0.73 -6.41 10.93
N MET A 140 -1.40 -5.30 11.25
CA MET A 140 -0.76 -3.98 11.22
C MET A 140 0.32 -3.82 12.29
N ALA A 141 0.16 -4.44 13.45
CA ALA A 141 1.19 -4.47 14.49
C ALA A 141 2.44 -5.23 14.01
N ARG A 142 2.28 -6.41 13.41
CA ARG A 142 3.40 -7.20 12.84
C ARG A 142 4.07 -6.46 11.68
N LEU A 143 3.29 -5.89 10.77
CA LEU A 143 3.80 -5.10 9.65
C LEU A 143 4.64 -3.91 10.14
N HIS A 144 4.17 -3.20 11.16
CA HIS A 144 4.89 -2.04 11.74
C HIS A 144 6.25 -2.45 12.32
N GLU A 145 6.31 -3.54 13.08
CA GLU A 145 7.58 -4.05 13.62
C GLU A 145 8.53 -4.51 12.52
N GLN A 146 8.01 -5.18 11.50
CA GLN A 146 8.79 -5.61 10.34
C GLN A 146 9.31 -4.41 9.52
N LEU A 147 8.53 -3.34 9.37
CA LEU A 147 8.98 -2.09 8.74
C LEU A 147 10.06 -1.38 9.57
N LYS A 148 9.93 -1.32 10.90
CA LYS A 148 10.98 -0.78 11.77
C LYS A 148 12.29 -1.55 11.59
N TYR A 149 12.22 -2.88 11.56
CA TYR A 149 13.40 -3.72 11.34
C TYR A 149 14.01 -3.47 9.96
N PHE A 150 13.18 -3.46 8.91
CA PHE A 150 13.61 -3.19 7.53
C PHE A 150 14.33 -1.84 7.41
N VAL A 151 13.76 -0.76 7.97
CA VAL A 151 14.37 0.57 7.94
C VAL A 151 15.72 0.57 8.67
N LYS A 152 15.79 0.00 9.87
CA LYS A 152 17.06 -0.10 10.62
C LYS A 152 18.13 -0.86 9.83
N HIS A 153 17.74 -1.99 9.24
CA HIS A 153 18.65 -2.80 8.41
C HIS A 153 19.12 -2.03 7.18
N LYS A 154 18.23 -1.31 6.48
CA LYS A 154 18.60 -0.48 5.32
C LYS A 154 19.52 0.67 5.72
N MET A 155 19.26 1.36 6.82
CA MET A 155 20.14 2.42 7.31
C MET A 155 21.54 1.91 7.69
N SER A 156 21.68 0.66 8.12
CA SER A 156 22.99 0.07 8.47
C SER A 156 23.73 -0.54 7.29
N THR A 157 23.03 -0.96 6.23
CA THR A 157 23.61 -1.70 5.10
C THR A 157 23.69 -0.91 3.80
N ASP A 158 22.84 0.10 3.62
CA ASP A 158 22.75 0.90 2.40
C ASP A 158 23.25 2.33 2.64
N PRO A 159 24.41 2.71 2.02
CA PRO A 159 24.97 4.06 2.15
C PRO A 159 24.07 5.19 1.65
N LEU A 160 23.05 4.91 0.82
CA LEU A 160 22.09 5.91 0.38
C LEU A 160 21.07 6.22 1.48
N TRP A 161 20.63 5.19 2.21
CA TRP A 161 19.67 5.35 3.32
C TRP A 161 20.31 6.02 4.53
N SER A 162 21.59 5.77 4.79
CA SER A 162 22.29 6.35 5.94
C SER A 162 22.47 7.87 5.87
N LYS A 163 22.35 8.47 4.67
CA LYS A 163 22.51 9.92 4.43
C LYS A 163 21.20 10.70 4.58
N VAL A 164 20.07 10.03 4.74
CA VAL A 164 18.74 10.62 4.69
C VAL A 164 18.06 10.45 6.05
N LYS A 165 17.33 11.47 6.49
CA LYS A 165 16.45 11.33 7.66
C LYS A 165 15.27 10.45 7.28
N VAL A 166 15.15 9.27 7.88
CA VAL A 166 14.01 8.37 7.65
C VAL A 166 13.01 8.52 8.80
N ILE A 167 11.73 8.78 8.49
CA ILE A 167 10.63 8.85 9.46
C ILE A 167 9.57 7.84 9.07
N LEU A 168 9.21 6.96 10.02
CA LEU A 168 8.08 6.03 9.91
C LEU A 168 6.98 6.48 10.87
N SER A 169 5.89 7.02 10.33
CA SER A 169 4.67 7.32 11.08
C SER A 169 3.76 6.10 11.02
N GLY A 170 3.72 5.34 12.11
CA GLY A 170 2.94 4.11 12.21
C GLY A 170 1.46 4.32 12.46
N HIS A 171 0.70 3.22 12.38
CA HIS A 171 -0.74 3.16 12.67
C HIS A 171 -1.13 3.56 14.10
N GLU A 172 -0.14 3.69 15.00
CA GLU A 172 -0.28 4.13 16.40
C GLU A 172 -0.51 5.64 16.53
N VAL A 173 -0.19 6.43 15.51
CA VAL A 173 -0.40 7.89 15.50
C VAL A 173 -1.81 8.18 15.00
N SER A 174 -2.64 8.86 15.78
CA SER A 174 -4.02 9.17 15.38
C SER A 174 -4.09 10.34 14.40
N ASP A 175 -4.91 10.21 13.34
CA ASP A 175 -5.21 11.29 12.39
C ASP A 175 -6.30 12.26 12.92
N VAL A 176 -6.60 12.18 14.22
CA VAL A 176 -7.62 12.99 14.88
C VAL A 176 -6.97 14.29 15.35
N MET A 177 -7.04 15.32 14.50
CA MET A 177 -6.98 16.73 14.92
C MET A 177 -8.40 17.29 14.99
#